data_AF-J2WLB7-F1
#
_entry.id   AF-J2WLB7-F1
#
_cell.length_a   1.000
_cell.length_b   1.000
_cell.length_c   1.000
_cell.angle_alpha   90.00
_cell.angle_beta   90.00
_cell.angle_gamma   90.00
#
_symmetry.space_group_name_H-M   'P 1'
#
loop_
_entity.id
_entity.type
_entity.pdbx_description
1 polymer ?
#
loop_
_entity_poly.entity_id
_entity_poly.type
_entity_poly.pdbx_seq_one_letter_code
_entity_poly.pdbx_strand_id
1 'polypeptide(L)'
;MVDLNALTRANAMRWANAKPTRTAEAANVALRLYKARQRYQAVERETGVPWPAIAVIHQRESSQDWRASLAQGDPWNRVSVHVPAGRGPFDSWEAAAIDALVKCPPFLARHKDWSTAAALTALETYNGVGYAARGVPSPYLWSGTNQYRAGKYVRDGVYDSSKVDPQLGCAALLMALMELDPGIRFAGARSAKNPSDGDSAGPSLTNPSKGSIGAFVVNLVRAIFGRT
;
A
#
# COMPACT_ATOMS: atom_id res chain seq x y z
N MET A 1 22.71 -2.93 -12.64
CA MET A 1 21.41 -2.25 -12.44
C MET A 1 20.34 -3.32 -12.33
N VAL A 2 19.34 -3.18 -11.45
CA VAL A 2 18.25 -4.17 -11.30
C VAL A 2 17.37 -4.14 -12.56
N ASP A 3 17.09 -5.31 -13.14
CA ASP A 3 16.13 -5.44 -14.24
C ASP A 3 14.69 -5.35 -13.67
N LEU A 4 14.06 -4.18 -13.87
CA LEU A 4 12.71 -3.93 -13.38
C LEU A 4 11.64 -4.76 -14.10
N ASN A 5 11.89 -5.22 -15.34
CA ASN A 5 10.97 -6.10 -16.05
C ASN A 5 11.02 -7.51 -15.43
N ALA A 6 12.22 -8.01 -15.13
CA ALA A 6 12.38 -9.26 -14.39
C ALA A 6 11.77 -9.18 -12.98
N LEU A 7 11.98 -8.05 -12.28
CA LEU A 7 11.37 -7.82 -10.97
C LEU A 7 9.84 -7.84 -11.05
N THR A 8 9.26 -7.18 -12.05
CA THR A 8 7.81 -7.16 -12.26
C THR A 8 7.25 -8.56 -12.53
N ARG A 9 7.91 -9.38 -13.35
CA ARG A 9 7.51 -10.79 -13.55
C ARG A 9 7.61 -11.58 -12.25
N ALA A 10 8.68 -11.40 -11.48
CA ALA A 10 8.84 -12.08 -10.20
C ALA A 10 7.76 -11.68 -9.19
N ASN A 11 7.40 -10.39 -9.13
CA ASN A 11 6.34 -9.90 -8.26
C ASN A 11 4.95 -10.37 -8.70
N ALA A 12 4.70 -10.49 -10.02
CA ALA A 12 3.48 -11.11 -10.54
C ALA A 12 3.35 -12.58 -10.09
N MET A 13 4.41 -13.38 -10.24
CA MET A 13 4.41 -14.78 -9.82
C MET A 13 4.22 -14.93 -8.31
N ARG A 14 4.89 -14.10 -7.50
CA ARG A 14 4.70 -14.11 -6.04
C ARG A 14 3.28 -13.75 -5.65
N TRP A 15 2.70 -12.72 -6.28
CA TRP A 15 1.33 -12.29 -6.01
C TRP A 15 0.33 -13.41 -6.27
N ALA A 16 0.44 -14.08 -7.42
CA ALA A 16 -0.46 -15.18 -7.80
C ALA A 16 -0.42 -16.36 -6.81
N ASN A 17 0.68 -16.55 -6.08
CA ASN A 17 0.88 -17.65 -5.14
C ASN A 17 0.86 -17.20 -3.66
N ALA A 18 0.65 -15.91 -3.42
CA ALA A 18 0.71 -15.34 -2.08
C ALA A 18 -0.48 -15.78 -1.24
N LYS A 19 -0.19 -16.19 0.00
CA LYS A 19 -1.19 -16.41 1.04
C LYS A 19 -0.81 -15.56 2.25
N PRO A 20 -1.71 -14.72 2.79
CA PRO A 20 -1.46 -14.02 4.04
C PRO A 20 -1.20 -15.01 5.17
N THR A 21 -0.20 -14.73 6.01
CA THR A 21 0.14 -15.55 7.19
C THR A 21 -0.19 -14.86 8.51
N ARG A 22 -0.48 -13.56 8.46
CA ARG A 22 -0.84 -12.72 9.62
C ARG A 22 -2.17 -12.00 9.39
N THR A 23 -3.20 -12.77 9.08
CA THR A 23 -4.49 -12.30 8.56
C THR A 23 -5.21 -11.33 9.51
N ALA A 24 -5.28 -11.64 10.81
CA ALA A 24 -5.94 -10.78 11.79
C ALA A 24 -5.21 -9.44 11.99
N GLU A 25 -3.87 -9.47 12.04
CA GLU A 25 -3.04 -8.27 12.11
C GLU A 25 -3.26 -7.40 10.86
N ALA A 26 -3.20 -8.01 9.67
CA ALA A 26 -3.41 -7.32 8.41
C ALA A 26 -4.81 -6.72 8.28
N ALA A 27 -5.85 -7.42 8.73
CA ALA A 27 -7.22 -6.93 8.72
C ALA A 27 -7.40 -5.69 9.61
N ASN A 28 -6.82 -5.71 10.82
CA ASN A 28 -6.88 -4.56 11.74
C ASN A 28 -6.19 -3.32 11.15
N VAL A 29 -5.00 -3.50 10.57
CA VAL A 29 -4.27 -2.40 9.94
C VAL A 29 -5.02 -1.91 8.69
N ALA A 30 -5.50 -2.81 7.83
CA ALA A 30 -6.26 -2.47 6.63
C ALA A 30 -7.53 -1.68 6.97
N LEU A 31 -8.27 -2.06 8.02
CA LEU A 31 -9.45 -1.31 8.47
C LEU A 31 -9.09 0.13 8.87
N ARG A 32 -7.96 0.31 9.58
CA ARG A 32 -7.47 1.64 9.96
C ARG A 32 -7.07 2.48 8.74
N LEU A 33 -6.41 1.87 7.75
CA LEU A 33 -6.08 2.52 6.49
C LEU A 33 -7.35 2.91 5.71
N TYR A 34 -8.31 1.99 5.61
CA TYR A 34 -9.58 2.20 4.89
C TYR A 34 -10.45 3.31 5.48
N LYS A 35 -10.48 3.43 6.81
CA LYS A 35 -11.17 4.53 7.50
C LYS A 35 -10.62 5.90 7.12
N ALA A 36 -9.34 5.99 6.74
CA ALA A 36 -8.70 7.23 6.29
C ALA A 36 -8.69 7.42 4.76
N ARG A 37 -9.38 6.58 3.99
CA ARG A 37 -9.34 6.58 2.51
C ARG A 37 -9.56 7.94 1.87
N GLN A 38 -10.42 8.80 2.42
CA GLN A 38 -10.68 10.12 1.86
C GLN A 38 -9.43 11.00 1.78
N ARG A 39 -8.51 10.89 2.76
CA ARG A 39 -7.23 11.62 2.76
C ARG A 39 -6.29 11.08 1.68
N TYR A 40 -6.20 9.75 1.57
CA TYR A 40 -5.40 9.10 0.52
C TYR A 40 -5.95 9.41 -0.88
N GLN A 41 -7.27 9.41 -1.05
CA GLN A 41 -7.95 9.78 -2.29
C GLN A 41 -7.72 11.26 -2.67
N ALA A 42 -7.53 12.14 -1.69
CA ALA A 42 -7.14 13.52 -1.98
C ALA A 42 -5.76 13.59 -2.65
N VAL A 43 -4.80 12.82 -2.16
CA VAL A 43 -3.46 12.72 -2.77
C VAL A 43 -3.51 11.98 -4.11
N GLU A 44 -4.33 10.94 -4.24
CA GLU A 44 -4.55 10.21 -5.51
C GLU A 44 -5.04 11.15 -6.61
N ARG A 45 -5.99 12.06 -6.32
CA ARG A 45 -6.49 13.04 -7.30
C ARG A 45 -5.39 13.96 -7.85
N GLU A 46 -4.44 14.35 -7.01
CA GLU A 46 -3.36 15.27 -7.39
C GLU A 46 -2.16 14.56 -8.05
N THR A 47 -1.98 13.26 -7.80
CA THR A 47 -0.75 12.54 -8.19
C THR A 47 -0.99 11.42 -9.21
N GLY A 48 -2.23 10.92 -9.31
CA GLY A 48 -2.56 9.71 -10.07
C GLY A 48 -2.04 8.41 -9.46
N VAL A 49 -1.40 8.45 -8.28
CA VAL A 49 -0.96 7.27 -7.55
C VAL A 49 -2.18 6.66 -6.83
N PRO A 50 -2.50 5.37 -7.03
CA PRO A 50 -3.67 4.76 -6.42
C PRO A 50 -3.68 4.89 -4.91
N TRP A 51 -4.80 5.32 -4.33
CA TRP A 51 -4.91 5.52 -2.89
C TRP A 51 -4.52 4.28 -2.05
N PRO A 52 -4.76 3.01 -2.47
CA PRO A 52 -4.33 1.86 -1.69
C PRO A 52 -2.80 1.75 -1.65
N ALA A 53 -2.10 2.13 -2.73
CA ALA A 53 -0.63 2.18 -2.74
C ALA A 53 -0.12 3.27 -1.78
N ILE A 54 -0.72 4.46 -1.80
CA ILE A 54 -0.39 5.55 -0.86
C ILE A 54 -0.59 5.10 0.59
N ALA A 55 -1.70 4.41 0.88
CA ALA A 55 -2.03 3.95 2.22
C ALA A 55 -1.01 2.94 2.77
N VAL A 56 -0.57 1.97 1.95
CA VAL A 56 0.41 0.98 2.39
C VAL A 56 1.82 1.57 2.49
N ILE A 57 2.20 2.53 1.64
CA ILE A 57 3.42 3.32 1.85
C ILE A 57 3.37 4.03 3.19
N HIS A 58 2.28 4.75 3.49
CA HIS A 58 2.14 5.47 4.76
C HIS A 58 2.26 4.53 5.97
N GLN A 59 1.70 3.31 5.88
CA GLN A 59 1.89 2.31 6.91
C GLN A 59 3.35 1.87 7.07
N ARG A 60 4.07 1.68 5.97
CA ARG A 60 5.45 1.19 6.00
C ARG A 60 6.46 2.23 6.44
N GLU A 61 6.24 3.49 6.08
CA GLU A 61 7.17 4.58 6.37
C GLU A 61 7.01 5.13 7.79
N SER A 62 5.78 5.11 8.34
CA SER A 62 5.52 5.74 9.65
C SER A 62 4.44 5.09 10.49
N SER A 63 4.02 3.86 10.18
CA SER A 63 2.90 3.20 10.87
C SER A 63 1.59 4.00 10.85
N GLN A 64 1.38 4.77 9.78
CA GLN A 64 0.27 5.72 9.61
C GLN A 64 0.31 6.93 10.56
N ASP A 65 1.51 7.40 10.94
CA ASP A 65 1.63 8.64 11.70
C ASP A 65 1.39 9.86 10.79
N TRP A 66 0.25 10.51 10.99
CA TRP A 66 -0.16 11.72 10.26
C TRP A 66 0.72 12.96 10.52
N ARG A 67 1.70 12.87 11.43
CA ARG A 67 2.71 13.90 11.68
C ARG A 67 3.99 13.66 10.90
N ALA A 68 4.15 12.47 10.31
CA ALA A 68 5.34 12.06 9.57
C ALA A 68 5.15 12.20 8.06
N SER A 69 6.21 12.58 7.36
CA SER A 69 6.28 12.67 5.90
C SER A 69 6.23 11.27 5.28
N LEU A 70 5.49 11.15 4.18
CA LEU A 70 5.41 9.92 3.39
C LEU A 70 6.76 9.50 2.81
N ALA A 71 7.71 10.42 2.62
CA ALA A 71 8.98 10.14 1.94
C ALA A 71 10.06 9.49 2.82
N GLN A 72 10.17 9.87 4.09
CA GLN A 72 11.27 9.41 4.97
C GLN A 72 10.88 9.28 6.46
N GLY A 73 9.62 9.56 6.81
CA GLY A 73 9.16 9.51 8.19
C GLY A 73 9.47 10.74 9.07
N ASP A 74 10.25 11.72 8.60
CA ASP A 74 10.47 12.98 9.36
C ASP A 74 9.19 13.78 9.54
N PRO A 75 9.08 14.63 10.58
CA PRO A 75 7.96 15.56 10.72
C PRO A 75 7.78 16.44 9.48
N TRP A 76 6.61 16.40 8.85
CA TRP A 76 6.37 17.13 7.59
C TRP A 76 6.33 18.65 7.76
N ASN A 77 6.09 19.14 8.97
CA ASN A 77 6.03 20.56 9.30
C ASN A 77 7.41 21.17 9.64
N ARG A 78 8.49 20.50 9.24
CA ARG A 78 9.89 20.94 9.36
C ARG A 78 10.65 20.55 8.11
N VAL A 79 11.84 21.13 7.93
CA VAL A 79 12.76 20.72 6.87
C VAL A 79 13.28 19.32 7.17
N SER A 80 13.14 18.38 6.22
CA SER A 80 13.60 17.00 6.38
C SER A 80 15.13 16.90 6.47
N VAL A 81 15.60 15.99 7.32
CA VAL A 81 17.03 15.68 7.50
C VAL A 81 17.39 14.32 6.92
N HIS A 82 16.46 13.37 6.95
CA HIS A 82 16.64 12.08 6.30
C HIS A 82 16.38 12.19 4.79
N VAL A 83 17.02 11.31 4.01
CA VAL A 83 16.92 11.32 2.55
C VAL A 83 15.50 10.89 2.14
N PRO A 84 14.81 11.66 1.27
CA PRO A 84 15.23 12.90 0.60
C PRO A 84 15.28 14.10 1.57
N ALA A 85 16.46 14.69 1.74
CA ALA A 85 16.69 15.81 2.66
C ALA A 85 16.27 17.14 2.04
N GLY A 86 15.97 18.14 2.88
CA GLY A 86 15.64 19.49 2.43
C GLY A 86 14.22 19.65 1.87
N ARG A 87 13.30 18.73 2.16
CA ARG A 87 11.87 18.85 1.81
C ARG A 87 11.12 19.60 2.90
N GLY A 88 10.03 20.29 2.54
CA GLY A 88 9.20 21.02 3.50
C GLY A 88 9.84 22.33 4.01
N PRO A 89 9.28 22.94 5.08
CA PRO A 89 8.07 22.51 5.79
C PRO A 89 6.83 22.57 4.88
N PHE A 90 5.85 21.71 5.16
CA PHE A 90 4.55 21.70 4.48
C PHE A 90 3.45 22.19 5.41
N ASP A 91 2.30 22.59 4.85
CA ASP A 91 1.13 23.05 5.62
C ASP A 91 0.19 21.89 6.02
N SER A 92 0.34 20.72 5.39
CA SER A 92 -0.46 19.53 5.67
C SER A 92 0.28 18.25 5.32
N TRP A 93 -0.24 17.12 5.82
CA TRP A 93 0.25 15.80 5.44
C TRP A 93 0.02 15.53 3.95
N GLU A 94 -1.12 15.97 3.39
CA GLU A 94 -1.44 15.83 1.97
C GLU A 94 -0.41 16.54 1.09
N ALA A 95 -0.03 17.78 1.44
CA ALA A 95 1.00 18.53 0.72
C ALA A 95 2.35 17.80 0.76
N ALA A 96 2.73 17.26 1.91
CA ALA A 96 3.95 16.47 2.06
C ALA A 96 3.90 15.15 1.27
N ALA A 97 2.76 14.47 1.24
CA ALA A 97 2.55 13.23 0.50
C ALA A 97 2.60 13.47 -1.02
N ILE A 98 1.98 14.54 -1.52
CA ILE A 98 2.07 14.96 -2.93
C ILE A 98 3.53 15.25 -3.29
N ASP A 99 4.25 15.98 -2.44
CA ASP A 99 5.66 16.27 -2.64
C ASP A 99 6.52 15.00 -2.74
N ALA A 100 6.33 14.06 -1.80
CA ALA A 100 7.00 12.77 -1.78
C ALA A 100 6.78 11.97 -3.08
N LEU A 101 5.56 11.95 -3.61
CA LEU A 101 5.21 11.15 -4.79
C LEU A 101 5.62 11.82 -6.12
N VAL A 102 5.66 13.17 -6.16
CA VAL A 102 5.91 13.93 -7.39
C VAL A 102 7.36 14.38 -7.54
N LYS A 103 8.01 14.75 -6.44
CA LYS A 103 9.31 15.45 -6.44
C LYS A 103 10.47 14.61 -5.92
N CYS A 104 10.19 13.49 -5.26
CA CYS A 104 11.23 12.62 -4.73
C CYS A 104 11.34 11.35 -5.58
N PRO A 105 12.56 10.79 -5.78
CA PRO A 105 12.72 9.45 -6.35
C PRO A 105 11.90 8.42 -5.55
N PRO A 106 11.27 7.43 -6.20
CA PRO A 106 11.34 7.12 -7.64
C PRO A 106 10.33 7.89 -8.51
N PHE A 107 9.73 8.98 -8.01
CA PHE A 107 8.76 9.82 -8.73
C PHE A 107 7.49 9.05 -9.13
N LEU A 108 6.85 8.40 -8.15
CA LEU A 108 5.69 7.53 -8.37
C LEU A 108 4.55 8.18 -9.15
N ALA A 109 4.35 9.49 -9.05
CA ALA A 109 3.33 10.21 -9.86
C ALA A 109 3.58 10.15 -11.38
N ARG A 110 4.79 9.77 -11.81
CA ARG A 110 5.12 9.56 -13.24
C ARG A 110 4.69 8.17 -13.73
N HIS A 111 4.46 7.21 -12.84
CA HIS A 111 4.03 5.86 -13.21
C HIS A 111 2.61 5.90 -13.79
N LYS A 112 2.44 5.26 -14.96
CA LYS A 112 1.16 5.17 -15.67
C LYS A 112 0.53 3.79 -15.59
N ASP A 113 1.36 2.75 -15.46
CA ASP A 113 0.92 1.38 -15.26
C ASP A 113 0.85 1.07 -13.77
N TRP A 114 -0.37 0.88 -13.30
CA TRP A 114 -0.67 0.44 -11.94
C TRP A 114 -1.34 -0.93 -11.96
N SER A 115 -1.10 -1.78 -12.96
CA SER A 115 -1.44 -3.20 -12.87
C SER A 115 -0.81 -3.79 -11.59
N THR A 116 -1.41 -4.83 -11.00
CA THR A 116 -0.95 -5.32 -9.69
C THR A 116 0.55 -5.61 -9.63
N ALA A 117 1.11 -6.21 -10.68
CA ALA A 117 2.55 -6.48 -10.76
C ALA A 117 3.37 -5.18 -10.83
N ALA A 118 2.95 -4.21 -11.64
CA ALA A 118 3.61 -2.90 -11.75
C ALA A 118 3.51 -2.10 -10.44
N ALA A 119 2.36 -2.15 -9.76
CA ALA A 119 2.14 -1.53 -8.46
C ALA A 119 3.07 -2.10 -7.38
N LEU A 120 3.22 -3.43 -7.33
CA LEU A 120 4.16 -4.08 -6.41
C LEU A 120 5.61 -3.69 -6.73
N THR A 121 6.00 -3.67 -7.99
CA THR A 121 7.33 -3.18 -8.39
C THR A 121 7.55 -1.73 -8.00
N ALA A 122 6.56 -0.86 -8.21
CA ALA A 122 6.61 0.55 -7.83
C ALA A 122 6.75 0.74 -6.30
N LEU A 123 6.08 -0.09 -5.52
CA LEU A 123 6.21 -0.09 -4.06
C LEU A 123 7.60 -0.58 -3.60
N GLU A 124 8.17 -1.57 -4.27
CA GLU A 124 9.53 -2.03 -3.97
C GLU A 124 10.59 -1.00 -4.36
N THR A 125 10.42 -0.30 -5.49
CA THR A 125 11.32 0.79 -5.88
C THR A 125 11.18 2.00 -4.96
N TYR A 126 10.00 2.25 -4.39
CA TYR A 126 9.80 3.31 -3.40
C TYR A 126 10.66 3.10 -2.15
N ASN A 127 10.63 1.88 -1.59
CA ASN A 127 11.53 1.51 -0.49
C ASN A 127 13.01 1.43 -0.93
N GLY A 128 13.24 0.99 -2.16
CA GLY A 128 14.56 0.77 -2.73
C GLY A 128 14.79 -0.70 -3.16
N VAL A 129 15.57 -0.86 -4.23
CA VAL A 129 15.75 -2.14 -4.95
C VAL A 129 16.82 -3.06 -4.36
N GLY A 130 17.24 -2.82 -3.11
CA GLY A 130 18.33 -3.57 -2.47
C GLY A 130 18.03 -5.06 -2.27
N TYR A 131 16.76 -5.44 -2.11
CA TYR A 131 16.35 -6.85 -2.01
C TYR A 131 16.29 -7.52 -3.38
N ALA A 132 15.70 -6.84 -4.37
CA ALA A 132 15.70 -7.28 -5.77
C ALA A 132 17.12 -7.50 -6.31
N ALA A 133 18.07 -6.63 -5.99
CA ALA A 133 19.49 -6.78 -6.35
C ALA A 133 20.14 -8.03 -5.76
N ARG A 134 19.61 -8.56 -4.65
CA ARG A 134 20.05 -9.81 -4.01
C ARG A 134 19.26 -11.03 -4.47
N GLY A 135 18.27 -10.86 -5.35
CA GLY A 135 17.40 -11.95 -5.80
C GLY A 135 16.47 -12.50 -4.72
N VAL A 136 16.25 -11.76 -3.61
CA VAL A 136 15.42 -12.20 -2.48
C VAL A 136 14.10 -11.43 -2.41
N PRO A 137 13.01 -12.01 -1.88
CA PRO A 137 11.77 -11.28 -1.64
C PRO A 137 11.98 -10.12 -0.66
N SER A 138 11.55 -8.92 -1.05
CA SER A 138 11.59 -7.76 -0.15
C SER A 138 10.62 -7.95 1.04
N PRO A 139 11.08 -7.85 2.31
CA PRO A 139 10.17 -7.77 3.46
C PRO A 139 9.24 -6.55 3.40
N TYR A 140 9.65 -5.49 2.68
CA TYR A 140 8.81 -4.31 2.44
C TYR A 140 7.52 -4.66 1.70
N LEU A 141 7.62 -5.56 0.74
CA LEU A 141 6.45 -6.07 0.02
C LEU A 141 5.80 -7.27 0.69
N TRP A 142 6.59 -8.28 1.04
CA TRP A 142 6.10 -9.65 1.19
C TRP A 142 5.98 -10.11 2.65
N SER A 143 6.46 -9.34 3.63
CA SER A 143 6.33 -9.74 5.04
C SER A 143 4.86 -9.92 5.43
N GLY A 144 4.55 -10.97 6.22
CA GLY A 144 3.16 -11.35 6.51
C GLY A 144 2.45 -12.11 5.38
N THR A 145 3.20 -12.60 4.39
CA THR A 145 2.74 -13.58 3.41
C THR A 145 3.67 -14.80 3.43
N ASN A 146 3.24 -15.91 2.83
CA ASN A 146 4.09 -17.08 2.61
C ASN A 146 5.23 -16.86 1.58
N GLN A 147 5.29 -15.71 0.92
CA GLN A 147 6.34 -15.36 -0.05
C GLN A 147 7.60 -14.78 0.61
N TYR A 148 7.58 -14.58 1.92
CA TYR A 148 8.72 -14.11 2.72
C TYR A 148 8.90 -14.99 3.95
N ARG A 149 10.16 -15.33 4.26
CA ARG A 149 10.52 -16.11 5.46
C ARG A 149 11.42 -15.31 6.40
N ALA A 150 12.53 -14.80 5.88
CA ALA A 150 13.51 -13.98 6.60
C ALA A 150 14.36 -13.19 5.60
N GLY A 151 15.20 -12.30 6.11
CA GLY A 151 16.07 -11.44 5.33
C GLY A 151 15.65 -9.98 5.44
N LYS A 152 16.49 -9.13 6.03
CA LYS A 152 16.19 -7.71 6.22
C LYS A 152 17.47 -6.87 6.26
N TYR A 153 17.44 -5.69 5.65
CA TYR A 153 18.44 -4.65 5.95
C TYR A 153 18.15 -4.07 7.33
N VAL A 154 19.07 -4.30 8.28
CA VAL A 154 18.93 -3.86 9.67
C VAL A 154 19.48 -2.44 9.91
N ARG A 155 20.30 -1.97 8.99
CA ARG A 155 20.78 -0.60 8.81
C ARG A 155 21.28 -0.46 7.37
N ASP A 156 21.62 0.76 6.97
CA ASP A 156 22.08 1.05 5.62
C ASP A 156 23.25 0.15 5.21
N GLY A 157 23.07 -0.54 4.08
CA GLY A 157 24.04 -1.48 3.52
C GLY A 157 24.21 -2.81 4.27
N VAL A 158 23.60 -3.00 5.45
CA VAL A 158 23.79 -4.21 6.27
C VAL A 158 22.57 -5.12 6.21
N TYR A 159 22.68 -6.15 5.38
CA TYR A 159 21.68 -7.20 5.21
C TYR A 159 21.94 -8.37 6.16
N ASP A 160 20.93 -8.73 6.95
CA ASP A 160 20.89 -9.94 7.77
C ASP A 160 19.89 -10.92 7.16
N SER A 161 20.37 -12.07 6.68
CA SER A 161 19.55 -13.12 6.05
C SER A 161 18.63 -13.84 7.02
N SER A 162 18.89 -13.76 8.32
CA SER A 162 18.13 -14.44 9.38
C SER A 162 17.08 -13.53 10.02
N LYS A 163 17.25 -12.20 9.91
CA LYS A 163 16.33 -11.25 10.52
C LYS A 163 14.97 -11.26 9.82
N VAL A 164 13.91 -11.47 10.59
CA VAL A 164 12.52 -11.35 10.14
C VAL A 164 12.04 -9.91 10.34
N ASP A 165 11.35 -9.35 9.35
CA ASP A 165 10.68 -8.05 9.49
C ASP A 165 9.38 -8.19 10.28
N PRO A 166 9.27 -7.59 11.50
CA PRO A 166 8.04 -7.66 12.28
C PRO A 166 6.90 -6.86 11.63
N GLN A 167 7.18 -5.88 10.77
CA GLN A 167 6.14 -5.10 10.12
C GLN A 167 5.44 -5.90 9.00
N LEU A 168 4.17 -5.63 8.76
CA LEU A 168 3.44 -6.16 7.61
C LEU A 168 3.97 -5.57 6.30
N GLY A 169 4.10 -6.41 5.28
CA GLY A 169 4.45 -6.00 3.92
C GLY A 169 3.26 -5.40 3.18
N CYS A 170 3.56 -4.58 2.17
CA CYS A 170 2.53 -3.96 1.33
C CYS A 170 1.56 -4.99 0.72
N ALA A 171 2.05 -6.15 0.25
CA ALA A 171 1.19 -7.16 -0.37
C ALA A 171 0.16 -7.74 0.62
N ALA A 172 0.56 -7.99 1.87
CA ALA A 172 -0.35 -8.46 2.91
C ALA A 172 -1.45 -7.42 3.21
N LEU A 173 -1.07 -6.14 3.26
CA LEU A 173 -2.00 -5.04 3.50
C LEU A 173 -2.94 -4.79 2.32
N LEU A 174 -2.43 -4.86 1.09
CA LEU A 174 -3.23 -4.72 -0.13
C LEU A 174 -4.25 -5.85 -0.26
N MET A 175 -3.85 -7.10 0.00
CA MET A 175 -4.80 -8.23 0.04
C MET A 175 -5.91 -7.99 1.07
N ALA A 176 -5.57 -7.54 2.28
CA ALA A 176 -6.56 -7.25 3.32
C ALA A 176 -7.47 -6.04 2.97
N LEU A 177 -6.94 -5.02 2.30
CA LEU A 177 -7.74 -3.90 1.78
C LEU A 177 -8.71 -4.37 0.70
N MET A 178 -8.26 -5.20 -0.24
CA MET A 178 -9.09 -5.73 -1.33
C MET A 178 -10.18 -6.69 -0.84
N GLU A 179 -9.93 -7.40 0.27
CA GLU A 179 -10.94 -8.20 0.96
C GLU A 179 -12.01 -7.31 1.64
N LEU A 180 -11.57 -6.22 2.28
CA LEU A 180 -12.47 -5.26 2.94
C LEU A 180 -13.33 -4.49 1.94
N ASP A 181 -12.76 -4.13 0.79
CA ASP A 181 -13.44 -3.42 -0.29
C ASP A 181 -13.10 -4.06 -1.64
N PRO A 182 -13.96 -4.95 -2.13
CA PRO A 182 -13.81 -5.55 -3.46
C PRO A 182 -13.89 -4.56 -4.62
N GLY A 183 -14.12 -3.27 -4.41
CA GLY A 183 -13.95 -2.24 -5.44
C GLY A 183 -12.49 -1.84 -5.66
N ILE A 184 -11.59 -2.15 -4.72
CA ILE A 184 -10.16 -1.80 -4.83
C ILE A 184 -9.52 -2.63 -5.94
N ARG A 185 -9.09 -1.98 -7.01
CA ARG A 185 -8.42 -2.59 -8.15
C ARG A 185 -7.24 -1.74 -8.62
N PHE A 186 -6.23 -2.44 -9.10
CA PHE A 186 -5.00 -1.88 -9.64
C PHE A 186 -5.09 -1.96 -11.16
N ALA A 187 -5.26 -0.81 -11.82
CA ALA A 187 -5.51 -0.73 -13.26
C ALA A 187 -4.21 -0.51 -14.04
N GLY A 188 -4.06 -1.23 -15.14
CA GLY A 188 -2.94 -1.03 -16.05
C GLY A 188 -2.97 0.34 -16.74
N ALA A 189 -1.86 0.73 -17.36
CA ALA A 189 -1.84 1.91 -18.22
C ALA A 189 -2.91 1.75 -19.31
N ARG A 190 -3.93 2.62 -19.29
CA ARG A 190 -5.03 2.58 -20.27
C ARG A 190 -4.46 2.67 -21.69
N SER A 191 -4.92 1.79 -22.59
CA SER A 191 -5.35 2.30 -23.90
C SER A 191 -6.59 3.15 -23.62
N ALA A 192 -6.53 4.44 -23.94
CA ALA A 192 -7.59 5.39 -23.61
C ALA A 192 -8.89 5.09 -24.40
N LYS A 193 -10.05 5.29 -23.75
CA LYS A 193 -11.47 5.10 -24.17
C LYS A 193 -12.02 3.67 -23.94
N ASN A 194 -13.22 3.48 -23.37
CA ASN A 194 -14.48 4.14 -23.72
C ASN A 194 -15.20 4.95 -22.62
N PRO A 195 -15.94 6.01 -23.01
CA PRO A 195 -17.02 6.59 -22.23
C PRO A 195 -18.36 5.97 -22.67
N SER A 196 -18.95 5.11 -21.84
CA SER A 196 -20.40 4.88 -21.77
C SER A 196 -20.63 3.73 -20.79
N ASP A 197 -21.09 4.02 -19.58
CA ASP A 197 -22.21 3.31 -19.01
C ASP A 197 -22.99 4.32 -18.17
N GLY A 198 -24.24 4.49 -18.58
CA GLY A 198 -25.16 5.48 -18.02
C GLY A 198 -25.61 5.11 -16.62
N ASP A 199 -26.28 6.09 -16.02
CA ASP A 199 -27.12 5.99 -14.83
C ASP A 199 -27.66 4.58 -14.58
N SER A 200 -27.29 3.98 -13.45
CA SER A 200 -27.98 2.84 -12.88
C SER A 200 -27.83 2.87 -11.36
N ALA A 201 -28.99 2.97 -10.72
CA ALA A 201 -29.22 3.10 -9.29
C ALA A 201 -28.43 2.08 -8.44
N GLY A 202 -28.02 2.53 -7.24
CA GLY A 202 -27.20 1.75 -6.33
C GLY A 202 -27.86 0.47 -5.81
N PRO A 203 -27.07 -0.54 -5.42
CA PRO A 203 -27.62 -1.77 -4.85
C PRO A 203 -28.11 -1.54 -3.42
N SER A 204 -29.42 -1.79 -3.26
CA SER A 204 -30.14 -1.87 -1.99
C SER A 204 -29.81 -3.16 -1.22
N LEU A 205 -29.81 -3.06 0.11
CA LEU A 205 -29.50 -4.14 1.05
C LEU A 205 -30.71 -5.06 1.27
N THR A 206 -30.72 -6.28 0.71
CA THR A 206 -31.53 -7.38 1.28
C THR A 206 -30.87 -8.77 1.11
N ASN A 207 -30.60 -9.39 2.27
CA ASN A 207 -30.38 -10.82 2.59
C ASN A 207 -29.08 -11.56 2.20
N PRO A 208 -28.24 -11.94 3.19
CA PRO A 208 -27.21 -12.97 3.03
C PRO A 208 -27.71 -14.38 3.42
N SER A 209 -27.17 -15.40 2.77
CA SER A 209 -27.38 -16.83 3.06
C SER A 209 -26.59 -17.31 4.30
N LYS A 210 -27.14 -18.30 5.01
CA LYS A 210 -26.60 -18.85 6.28
C LYS A 210 -25.33 -19.67 6.04
N GLY A 211 -24.24 -19.35 6.76
CA GLY A 211 -23.10 -20.26 6.96
C GLY A 211 -21.70 -19.77 6.56
N SER A 212 -21.49 -18.49 6.24
CA SER A 212 -20.17 -17.94 5.90
C SER A 212 -19.66 -16.94 6.95
N ILE A 213 -18.34 -16.75 6.98
CA ILE A 213 -17.53 -15.93 7.91
C ILE A 213 -18.00 -14.46 8.02
N GLY A 214 -18.90 -14.00 7.14
CA GLY A 214 -19.60 -12.71 7.22
C GLY A 214 -20.35 -12.45 8.53
N ALA A 215 -20.66 -13.48 9.33
CA ALA A 215 -21.26 -13.30 10.66
C ALA A 215 -20.35 -12.55 11.66
N PHE A 216 -19.02 -12.61 11.47
CA PHE A 216 -18.08 -11.88 12.33
C PHE A 216 -18.03 -10.38 12.00
N VAL A 217 -18.17 -10.03 10.72
CA VAL A 217 -18.18 -8.63 10.23
C VAL A 217 -19.48 -7.94 10.61
N VAL A 218 -20.62 -8.63 10.54
CA VAL A 218 -21.93 -8.07 10.94
C VAL A 218 -22.00 -7.74 12.44
N ASN A 219 -21.40 -8.57 13.30
CA ASN A 219 -21.37 -8.30 14.74
C ASN A 219 -20.47 -7.10 15.10
N LEU A 220 -19.39 -6.85 14.35
CA LEU A 220 -18.53 -5.69 14.57
C LEU A 220 -19.21 -4.38 14.14
N VAL A 221 -19.99 -4.40 13.05
CA VAL A 221 -20.75 -3.23 12.58
C VAL A 221 -21.91 -2.88 13.53
N ARG A 222 -22.62 -3.87 14.07
CA ARG A 222 -23.68 -3.62 15.07
C ARG A 222 -23.15 -3.03 16.38
N ALA A 223 -21.96 -3.44 16.83
CA ALA A 223 -21.36 -2.90 18.06
C ALA A 223 -20.95 -1.42 17.95
N ILE A 224 -20.71 -0.93 16.72
CA ILE A 224 -20.27 0.45 16.47
C ILE A 224 -21.45 1.40 16.22
N PHE A 225 -22.54 0.90 15.63
CA PHE A 225 -23.71 1.74 15.25
C PHE A 225 -24.97 1.48 16.08
N GLY A 226 -24.97 0.53 17.02
CA GLY A 226 -26.12 0.21 17.88
C GLY A 226 -26.16 0.92 19.24
N ARG A 227 -25.33 1.95 19.45
CA ARG A 227 -25.38 2.81 20.64
C ARG A 227 -25.81 4.22 20.26
N THR A 228 -27.11 4.36 20.04
CA THR A 228 -27.90 5.57 20.29
C THR A 228 -29.24 5.11 20.81
#